data_AF-A0A2H0WMD0-F1
#
_entry.id   AF-A0A2H0WMD0-F1
#
_cell.length_a   1.000
_cell.length_b   1.000
_cell.length_c   1.000
_cell.angle_alpha   90.00
_cell.angle_beta   90.00
_cell.angle_gamma   90.00
#
_symmetry.space_group_name_H-M   'P 1'
#
loop_
_entity.id
_entity.type
_entity.pdbx_description
1 polymer ?
#
loop_
_entity_poly.entity_id
_entity_poly.type
_entity_poly.pdbx_seq_one_letter_code
_entity_poly.pdbx_strand_id
1 'polypeptide(L)'
;MRRSCPGFTLVELLVVASIMIIVFVVGIASYTQFNRGQILNQAVLELKNSLRLAQNMASSGEKPFPNPCDSLEGYRVTFIAGANDSYQIQAQCSNGLGTPKTFSLPSAVRFVLILLPLPPHPPPPILFKVTGKGSGVDGWGEISLTSFGVTKKVTVTLTGEIK
;
A
#
# COMPACT_ATOMS: atom_id res chain seq x y z
N MET A 1 26.31 -56.66 23.84
CA MET A 1 25.41 -55.68 24.49
C MET A 1 24.25 -55.36 23.55
N ARG A 2 23.03 -55.82 23.84
CA ARG A 2 21.82 -55.36 23.13
C ARG A 2 21.17 -54.26 23.96
N ARG A 3 21.17 -53.03 23.47
CA ARG A 3 20.42 -51.92 24.07
C ARG A 3 18.93 -52.12 23.75
N SER A 4 18.11 -52.24 24.79
CA SER A 4 16.66 -52.10 24.68
C SER A 4 16.35 -50.60 24.57
N CYS A 5 15.73 -50.17 23.47
CA CYS A 5 15.10 -48.85 23.40
C CYS A 5 13.69 -48.98 23.98
N PRO A 6 13.33 -48.23 25.04
CA PRO A 6 11.96 -48.20 25.52
C PRO A 6 11.06 -47.60 24.42
N GLY A 7 10.01 -48.33 24.05
CA GLY A 7 8.99 -47.86 23.10
C GLY A 7 7.96 -46.97 23.80
N PHE A 8 7.37 -46.05 23.04
CA PHE A 8 6.27 -45.21 23.50
C PHE A 8 5.02 -46.04 23.80
N THR A 9 4.30 -45.71 24.87
CA THR A 9 3.00 -46.34 25.14
C THR A 9 1.91 -45.74 24.23
N LEU A 10 0.87 -46.53 23.93
CA LEU A 10 -0.26 -46.05 23.12
C LEU A 10 -0.95 -44.83 23.74
N VAL A 11 -1.03 -44.78 25.07
CA VAL A 11 -1.62 -43.66 25.81
C VAL A 11 -0.77 -42.40 25.66
N GLU A 12 0.55 -42.51 25.69
CA GLU A 12 1.46 -41.37 25.53
C GLU A 12 1.34 -40.74 24.13
N LEU A 13 1.23 -41.58 23.09
CA LEU A 13 1.02 -41.11 21.72
C LEU A 13 -0.35 -40.42 21.56
N LEU A 14 -1.39 -40.92 22.21
CA LEU A 14 -2.72 -40.32 22.19
C LEU A 14 -2.72 -38.94 22.88
N VAL A 15 -2.06 -38.82 24.04
CA VAL A 15 -1.93 -37.54 24.74
C VAL A 15 -1.16 -36.53 23.91
N VAL A 16 0.00 -36.89 23.34
CA VAL A 16 0.77 -35.99 22.48
C VAL A 16 -0.03 -35.57 21.24
N ALA A 17 -0.72 -36.51 20.58
CA ALA A 17 -1.54 -36.21 19.42
C ALA A 17 -2.68 -35.23 19.75
N SER A 18 -3.35 -35.41 20.90
CA SER A 18 -4.41 -34.49 21.35
C SER A 18 -3.87 -33.09 21.64
N ILE A 19 -2.71 -32.96 22.28
CA ILE A 19 -2.05 -31.67 22.52
C ILE A 19 -1.67 -31.00 21.19
N MET A 20 -1.10 -31.77 20.26
CA MET A 20 -0.72 -31.25 18.93
C MET A 20 -1.93 -30.68 18.18
N ILE A 21 -3.07 -31.39 18.17
CA ILE A 21 -4.29 -30.92 17.51
C ILE A 21 -4.73 -29.55 18.08
N ILE A 22 -4.72 -29.40 19.41
CA ILE A 22 -5.11 -28.14 20.05
C ILE A 22 -4.18 -27.00 19.62
N VAL A 23 -2.86 -27.25 19.62
CA VAL A 23 -1.86 -26.25 19.20
C VAL A 23 -2.06 -25.86 17.72
N PHE A 24 -2.33 -26.83 16.84
CA PHE A 24 -2.56 -26.54 15.41
C PHE A 24 -3.78 -25.66 15.19
N VAL A 25 -4.89 -25.93 15.88
CA VAL A 25 -6.12 -25.13 15.74
C VAL A 25 -5.90 -23.68 16.15
N VAL A 26 -5.25 -23.46 17.30
CA VAL A 26 -4.92 -22.10 17.78
C VAL A 26 -3.90 -21.42 16.86
N GLY A 27 -2.90 -22.17 16.41
CA GLY A 27 -1.87 -21.70 15.48
C GLY A 27 -2.47 -21.16 14.18
N ILE A 28 -3.38 -21.90 13.54
CA ILE A 28 -4.02 -21.48 12.29
C ILE A 28 -4.82 -20.18 12.48
N ALA A 29 -5.60 -20.06 13.55
CA ALA A 29 -6.38 -18.85 13.83
C ALA A 29 -5.48 -17.62 13.93
N SER A 30 -4.40 -17.71 14.72
CA SER A 30 -3.44 -16.61 14.89
C SER A 30 -2.72 -16.24 13.59
N TYR A 31 -2.35 -17.25 12.79
CA TYR A 31 -1.69 -17.06 11.50
C TYR A 31 -2.59 -16.29 10.52
N THR A 32 -3.88 -16.60 10.46
CA THR A 32 -4.80 -15.88 9.57
C THR A 32 -4.93 -14.40 9.92
N GLN A 33 -4.99 -14.08 11.22
CA GLN A 33 -5.06 -12.68 11.68
C GLN A 33 -3.78 -11.92 11.36
N PHE A 34 -2.62 -12.54 11.59
CA PHE A 34 -1.33 -11.97 11.23
C PHE A 34 -1.22 -11.72 9.72
N ASN A 35 -1.59 -12.72 8.90
CA ASN A 35 -1.55 -12.60 7.44
C ASN A 35 -2.43 -11.45 6.92
N ARG A 36 -3.65 -11.29 7.47
CA ARG A 36 -4.54 -10.16 7.16
C ARG A 36 -3.88 -8.81 7.49
N GLY A 37 -3.22 -8.71 8.63
CA GLY A 37 -2.47 -7.51 9.04
C GLY A 37 -1.29 -7.22 8.10
N GLN A 38 -0.56 -8.25 7.67
CA GLN A 38 0.57 -8.08 6.76
C GLN A 38 0.16 -7.61 5.37
N ILE A 39 -0.98 -8.09 4.84
CA ILE A 39 -1.52 -7.61 3.55
C ILE A 39 -1.75 -6.10 3.58
N LEU A 40 -2.36 -5.58 4.66
CA LEU A 40 -2.59 -4.13 4.81
C LEU A 40 -1.28 -3.36 4.97
N ASN A 41 -0.35 -3.86 5.78
CA ASN A 41 0.95 -3.20 6.00
C ASN A 41 1.77 -3.14 4.71
N GLN A 42 1.79 -4.22 3.92
CA GLN A 42 2.47 -4.27 2.63
C GLN A 42 1.87 -3.26 1.65
N ALA A 43 0.54 -3.18 1.56
CA ALA A 43 -0.13 -2.20 0.69
C ALA A 43 0.16 -0.75 1.11
N VAL A 44 0.20 -0.45 2.41
CA VAL A 44 0.59 0.86 2.94
C VAL A 44 2.05 1.18 2.58
N LEU A 45 2.95 0.21 2.74
CA LEU A 45 4.37 0.38 2.44
C LEU A 45 4.60 0.61 0.94
N GLU A 46 3.94 -0.17 0.08
CA GLU A 46 3.98 0.03 -1.36
C GLU A 46 3.45 1.39 -1.77
N LEU A 47 2.31 1.83 -1.21
CA LEU A 47 1.79 3.17 -1.47
C LEU A 47 2.80 4.25 -1.07
N LYS A 48 3.41 4.15 0.12
CA LYS A 48 4.46 5.09 0.57
C LYS A 48 5.67 5.09 -0.37
N ASN A 49 6.11 3.91 -0.81
CA ASN A 49 7.24 3.80 -1.74
C ASN A 49 6.90 4.40 -3.11
N SER A 50 5.69 4.21 -3.60
CA SER A 50 5.20 4.83 -4.83
C SER A 50 5.09 6.35 -4.74
N LEU A 51 4.62 6.88 -3.60
CA LEU A 51 4.62 8.33 -3.34
C LEU A 51 6.05 8.90 -3.31
N ARG A 52 6.99 8.21 -2.65
CA ARG A 52 8.41 8.58 -2.65
C ARG A 52 9.02 8.49 -4.04
N LEU A 53 8.63 7.51 -4.84
CA LEU A 53 9.06 7.41 -6.23
C LEU A 53 8.60 8.63 -7.03
N ALA A 54 7.32 9.03 -6.91
CA ALA A 54 6.81 10.25 -7.55
C ALA A 54 7.58 11.50 -7.09
N GLN A 55 7.83 11.64 -5.79
CA GLN A 55 8.61 12.73 -5.22
C GLN A 55 10.05 12.76 -5.77
N ASN A 56 10.71 11.61 -5.86
CA ASN A 56 12.07 11.50 -6.37
C ASN A 56 12.14 11.84 -7.85
N MET A 57 11.19 11.34 -8.66
CA MET A 57 11.13 11.67 -10.09
C MET A 57 10.89 13.18 -10.30
N ALA A 58 10.03 13.80 -9.49
CA ALA A 58 9.83 15.26 -9.51
C ALA A 58 11.09 16.03 -9.09
N SER A 59 11.77 15.59 -8.03
CA SER A 59 12.98 16.26 -7.52
C SER A 59 14.15 16.17 -8.50
N SER A 60 14.30 15.03 -9.18
CA SER A 60 15.31 14.82 -10.22
C SER A 60 14.94 15.46 -11.56
N GLY A 61 13.70 15.94 -11.71
CA GLY A 61 13.20 16.48 -12.98
C GLY A 61 13.17 15.43 -14.10
N GLU A 62 12.96 14.16 -13.76
CA GLU A 62 12.96 13.07 -14.72
C GLU A 62 11.83 13.29 -15.73
N LYS A 63 12.16 13.31 -17.02
CA LYS A 63 11.16 13.50 -18.07
C LYS A 63 10.62 12.13 -18.51
N PRO A 64 9.30 11.99 -18.72
CA PRO A 64 8.71 10.74 -19.19
C PRO A 64 9.24 10.37 -20.58
N PHE A 65 9.42 9.07 -20.83
CA PHE A 65 9.73 8.49 -22.13
C PHE A 65 8.62 7.49 -22.50
N PRO A 66 8.17 7.37 -23.76
CA PRO A 66 8.73 7.92 -25.00
C PRO A 66 8.32 9.35 -25.37
N ASN A 67 7.39 9.97 -24.63
CA ASN A 67 6.87 11.30 -24.92
C ASN A 67 7.48 12.33 -23.96
N PRO A 68 8.65 12.92 -24.29
CA PRO A 68 9.31 13.86 -23.40
C PRO A 68 8.47 15.13 -23.23
N CYS A 69 8.41 15.61 -21.99
CA CYS A 69 7.75 16.88 -21.69
C CYS A 69 8.64 18.07 -22.02
N ASP A 70 8.06 19.09 -22.66
CA ASP A 70 8.76 20.35 -22.96
C ASP A 70 9.17 21.04 -21.65
N SER A 71 8.18 21.31 -20.79
CA SER A 71 8.36 21.77 -19.41
C SER A 71 7.65 20.83 -18.45
N LEU A 72 8.42 20.18 -17.58
CA LEU A 72 7.90 19.35 -16.49
C LEU A 72 7.49 20.25 -15.32
N GLU A 73 6.25 20.13 -14.87
CA GLU A 73 5.73 20.87 -13.70
C GLU A 73 5.83 20.03 -12.43
N GLY A 74 5.68 18.71 -12.57
CA GLY A 74 5.73 17.79 -11.45
C GLY A 74 5.29 16.37 -11.80
N TYR A 75 5.12 15.55 -10.78
CA TYR A 75 4.53 14.22 -10.87
C TYR A 75 3.25 14.14 -10.06
N ARG A 76 2.17 13.78 -10.74
CA ARG A 76 0.81 13.66 -10.19
C ARG A 76 0.51 12.21 -9.85
N VAL A 77 -0.04 11.98 -8.67
CA VAL A 77 -0.59 10.71 -8.21
C VAL A 77 -2.10 10.83 -8.17
N THR A 78 -2.79 10.07 -9.02
CA THR A 78 -4.24 10.04 -9.11
C THR A 78 -4.76 8.73 -8.55
N PHE A 79 -5.74 8.80 -7.67
CA PHE A 79 -6.37 7.64 -7.06
C PHE A 79 -7.66 7.28 -7.81
N ILE A 80 -7.87 6.00 -8.07
CA ILE A 80 -9.01 5.48 -8.83
C ILE A 80 -9.68 4.43 -7.94
N ALA A 81 -10.79 4.82 -7.33
CA ALA A 81 -11.64 3.92 -6.57
C ALA A 81 -12.55 3.13 -7.53
N GLY A 82 -12.67 1.81 -7.33
CA GLY A 82 -13.46 0.96 -8.22
C GLY A 82 -13.57 -0.48 -7.73
N ALA A 83 -13.89 -1.41 -8.65
CA ALA A 83 -13.95 -2.84 -8.32
C ALA A 83 -12.60 -3.38 -7.82
N ASN A 84 -11.50 -2.83 -8.34
CA ASN A 84 -10.15 -2.96 -7.80
C ASN A 84 -9.57 -1.56 -7.64
N ASP A 85 -9.32 -1.17 -6.40
CA ASP A 85 -8.76 0.14 -6.13
C ASP A 85 -7.34 0.22 -6.68
N SER A 86 -7.05 1.30 -7.40
CA SER A 86 -5.75 1.51 -8.03
C SER A 86 -5.32 2.96 -7.92
N TYR A 87 -4.05 3.21 -8.15
CA TYR A 87 -3.50 4.55 -8.22
C TYR A 87 -2.51 4.64 -9.38
N GLN A 88 -2.38 5.83 -9.95
CA GLN A 88 -1.57 6.07 -11.13
C GLN A 88 -0.62 7.23 -10.88
N ILE A 89 0.63 7.08 -11.30
CA ILE A 89 1.63 8.14 -11.28
C ILE A 89 1.84 8.61 -12.72
N GLN A 90 1.71 9.91 -12.96
CA GLN A 90 1.88 10.53 -14.28
C GLN A 90 2.74 11.78 -14.16
N ALA A 91 3.54 12.07 -15.19
CA ALA A 91 4.18 13.38 -15.31
C ALA A 91 3.10 14.44 -15.63
N GLN A 92 3.12 15.55 -14.89
CA GLN A 92 2.34 16.74 -15.17
C GLN A 92 3.23 17.71 -15.93
N CYS A 93 2.83 18.04 -17.15
CA CYS A 93 3.60 18.84 -18.07
C CYS A 93 2.76 20.02 -18.54
N SER A 94 3.42 21.10 -18.96
CA SER A 94 2.71 22.31 -19.39
C SER A 94 1.80 22.09 -20.61
N ASN A 95 2.11 21.07 -21.42
CA ASN A 95 1.37 20.69 -22.63
C ASN A 95 0.42 19.49 -22.40
N GLY A 96 0.31 18.95 -21.18
CA GLY A 96 -0.59 17.85 -20.86
C GLY A 96 -0.04 16.84 -19.84
N LEU A 97 -0.59 15.63 -19.89
CA LEU A 97 -0.21 14.53 -19.00
C LEU A 97 0.67 13.51 -19.74
N GLY A 98 1.73 13.06 -19.08
CA GLY A 98 2.55 11.95 -19.54
C GLY A 98 1.84 10.60 -19.42
N THR A 99 2.48 9.55 -19.94
CA THR A 99 1.98 8.18 -19.85
C THR A 99 1.83 7.73 -18.39
N PRO A 100 0.66 7.20 -17.97
CA PRO A 100 0.47 6.75 -16.61
C PRO A 100 1.20 5.45 -16.30
N LYS A 101 1.83 5.41 -15.13
CA LYS A 101 2.24 4.17 -14.47
C LYS A 101 1.20 3.78 -13.43
N THR A 102 0.48 2.69 -13.69
CA THR A 102 -0.62 2.22 -12.85
C THR A 102 -0.14 1.17 -11.84
N PHE A 103 -0.67 1.27 -10.63
CA PHE A 103 -0.45 0.33 -9.54
C PHE A 103 -1.81 -0.11 -8.99
N SER A 104 -2.02 -1.42 -8.92
CA SER A 104 -3.24 -2.02 -8.36
C SER A 104 -3.02 -2.37 -6.89
N LEU A 105 -3.99 -2.06 -6.04
CA LEU A 105 -4.00 -2.57 -4.67
C LEU A 105 -4.43 -4.04 -4.66
N PRO A 106 -4.00 -4.82 -3.64
CA PRO A 106 -4.55 -6.16 -3.41
C PRO A 106 -6.07 -6.11 -3.23
N SER A 107 -6.78 -7.12 -3.72
CA SER A 107 -8.26 -7.17 -3.72
C SER A 107 -8.91 -7.00 -2.34
N ALA A 108 -8.18 -7.34 -1.28
CA ALA A 108 -8.60 -7.21 0.11
C ALA A 108 -8.38 -5.81 0.72
N VAL A 109 -7.68 -4.91 0.03
CA VAL A 109 -7.35 -3.56 0.51
C VAL A 109 -8.15 -2.53 -0.29
N ARG A 110 -8.73 -1.56 0.42
CA ARG A 110 -9.57 -0.51 -0.17
C ARG A 110 -9.18 0.87 0.31
N PHE A 111 -9.42 1.88 -0.51
CA PHE A 111 -9.39 3.26 -0.05
C PHE A 111 -10.61 3.52 0.84
N VAL A 112 -10.39 4.20 1.95
CA VAL A 112 -11.47 4.80 2.73
C VAL A 112 -11.76 6.15 2.09
N LEU A 113 -12.85 6.20 1.33
CA LEU A 113 -13.37 7.47 0.83
C LEU A 113 -13.96 8.22 2.02
N ILE A 114 -13.30 9.31 2.42
CA ILE A 114 -13.86 10.23 3.40
C ILE A 114 -14.96 11.00 2.66
N LEU A 115 -16.21 10.73 3.03
CA LEU A 115 -17.39 11.41 2.49
C LEU A 115 -17.34 12.90 2.88
N LEU A 116 -16.71 13.72 2.05
CA LEU A 116 -17.17 15.10 1.89
C LEU A 116 -18.55 15.03 1.24
N PRO A 117 -19.48 15.97 1.52
CA PRO A 117 -20.91 15.86 1.21
C PRO A 117 -21.26 16.00 -0.28
N LEU A 118 -20.40 15.56 -1.20
CA LEU A 118 -20.62 15.57 -2.64
C LEU A 118 -20.23 14.21 -3.26
N PRO A 119 -21.09 13.62 -4.12
CA PRO A 119 -20.90 12.28 -4.68
C PRO A 119 -19.77 12.20 -5.73
N PRO A 120 -19.30 11.00 -6.06
CA PRO A 120 -18.01 10.46 -5.63
C PRO A 120 -16.83 11.21 -6.26
N HIS A 121 -16.07 11.97 -5.46
CA HIS A 121 -14.73 12.39 -5.90
C HIS A 121 -13.70 11.40 -5.32
N PRO A 122 -12.85 10.75 -6.14
CA PRO A 122 -11.64 10.12 -5.63
C PRO A 122 -10.85 11.15 -4.78
N PRO A 123 -10.02 10.72 -3.81
CA PRO A 123 -9.21 11.68 -3.06
C PRO A 123 -8.44 12.58 -4.04
N PRO A 124 -8.31 13.88 -3.74
CA PRO A 124 -7.73 14.83 -4.67
C PRO A 124 -6.34 14.34 -5.10
N PRO A 125 -5.98 14.51 -6.38
CA PRO A 125 -4.69 14.07 -6.87
C PRO A 125 -3.57 14.79 -6.13
N ILE A 126 -2.49 14.08 -5.85
CA ILE A 126 -1.32 14.62 -5.16
C ILE A 126 -0.27 14.95 -6.22
N LEU A 127 0.07 16.22 -6.39
CA LEU A 127 1.06 16.69 -7.34
C LEU A 127 2.34 17.10 -6.61
N PHE A 128 3.40 16.31 -6.77
CA PHE A 128 4.75 16.67 -6.34
C PHE A 128 5.40 17.58 -7.39
N LYS A 129 5.70 18.82 -7.03
CA LYS A 129 6.27 19.79 -7.97
C LYS A 129 7.78 19.59 -8.15
N VAL A 130 8.29 19.92 -9.34
CA VAL A 130 9.74 19.96 -9.56
C VAL A 130 10.38 21.14 -8.81
N THR A 131 11.68 21.03 -8.51
CA THR A 131 12.46 22.09 -7.87
C THR A 131 12.35 23.40 -8.68
N GLY A 132 11.91 24.48 -8.04
CA GLY A 132 11.78 25.81 -8.66
C GLY A 132 10.36 26.21 -9.11
N LYS A 133 9.33 25.35 -8.94
CA LYS A 133 7.93 25.66 -9.30
C LYS A 133 6.99 25.93 -8.09
N GLY A 134 7.53 26.14 -6.89
CA GLY A 134 6.77 26.52 -5.68
C GLY A 134 6.89 25.52 -4.52
N SER A 135 6.01 25.64 -3.51
CA SER A 135 6.04 24.78 -2.31
C SER A 135 5.62 23.35 -2.64
N GLY A 136 6.59 22.42 -2.60
CA GLY A 136 6.45 20.98 -2.37
C GLY A 136 5.35 20.24 -3.13
N VAL A 137 4.12 20.31 -2.62
CA VAL A 137 2.98 19.49 -3.06
C VAL A 137 1.74 20.34 -3.28
N ASP A 138 1.02 20.08 -4.36
CA ASP A 138 -0.34 20.58 -4.60
C ASP A 138 -1.33 19.41 -4.51
N GLY A 139 -2.34 19.54 -3.65
CA GLY A 139 -3.12 18.39 -3.15
C GLY A 139 -2.43 17.72 -1.96
N TRP A 140 -2.76 18.16 -0.75
CA TRP A 140 -2.39 17.51 0.51
C TRP A 140 -3.58 16.72 1.02
N GLY A 141 -3.33 15.63 1.76
CA GLY A 141 -4.43 14.83 2.27
C GLY A 141 -4.01 13.60 3.05
N GLU A 142 -4.93 13.11 3.86
CA GLU A 142 -4.84 11.80 4.49
C GLU A 142 -5.42 10.75 3.55
N ILE A 143 -4.58 9.83 3.07
CA ILE A 143 -5.03 8.63 2.38
C ILE A 143 -5.21 7.55 3.43
N SER A 144 -6.44 7.06 3.57
CA SER A 144 -6.75 5.97 4.48
C SER A 144 -6.97 4.69 3.68
N LEU A 145 -6.26 3.61 4.05
CA LEU A 145 -6.42 2.27 3.51
C LEU A 145 -7.10 1.38 4.55
N THR A 146 -8.10 0.62 4.14
CA THR A 146 -8.81 -0.34 5.00
C THR A 146 -8.73 -1.75 4.44
N SER A 147 -8.60 -2.72 5.34
CA SER A 147 -8.65 -4.15 5.01
C SER A 147 -9.10 -4.95 6.23
N PHE A 148 -10.01 -5.91 6.04
CA PHE A 148 -10.54 -6.76 7.11
C PHE A 148 -10.99 -6.00 8.39
N GLY A 149 -11.57 -4.80 8.24
CA GLY A 149 -12.04 -3.96 9.34
C GLY A 149 -10.95 -3.14 10.07
N VAL A 150 -9.69 -3.24 9.65
CA VAL A 150 -8.57 -2.44 10.17
C VAL A 150 -8.23 -1.34 9.17
N THR A 151 -8.07 -0.11 9.65
CA THR A 151 -7.68 1.04 8.82
C THR A 151 -6.29 1.55 9.19
N LYS A 152 -5.49 1.89 8.18
CA LYS A 152 -4.18 2.53 8.30
C LYS A 152 -4.17 3.81 7.48
N LYS A 153 -3.51 4.85 7.99
CA LYS A 153 -3.44 6.16 7.36
C LYS A 153 -2.04 6.42 6.81
N VAL A 154 -1.99 7.11 5.67
CA VAL A 154 -0.79 7.69 5.07
C VAL A 154 -1.07 9.17 4.85
N THR A 155 -0.21 10.03 5.38
CA THR A 155 -0.40 11.48 5.30
C THR A 155 0.69 12.10 4.46
N VAL A 156 0.32 12.95 3.51
CA VAL A 156 1.25 13.78 2.75
C VAL A 156 1.07 15.23 3.18
N THR A 157 2.12 15.82 3.73
CA THR A 157 2.12 17.22 4.16
C THR A 157 2.36 18.16 2.99
N LEU A 158 2.04 19.45 3.17
CA LEU A 158 2.30 20.52 2.19
C LEU A 158 3.79 20.66 1.81
N THR A 159 4.70 20.23 2.69
CA THR A 159 6.15 20.25 2.45
C THR A 159 6.64 18.99 1.70
N GLY A 160 5.76 18.04 1.43
CA GLY A 160 6.11 16.77 0.77
C GLY A 160 6.64 15.70 1.71
N GLU A 161 6.55 15.88 3.03
CA GLU A 161 6.84 14.81 3.99
C GLU A 161 5.72 13.76 3.95
N ILE A 162 6.10 12.47 3.83
CA ILE A 162 5.20 11.31 3.77
C ILE A 162 5.28 10.55 5.10
N LYS A 163 4.18 10.55 5.85
CA LYS A 163 4.03 9.93 7.18
C LYS A 163 3.06 8.76 7.18
#